data_AF-A0A0G4HUJ5-F1
#
_entry.id   AF-A0A0G4HUJ5-F1
#
_cell.length_a   1.000
_cell.length_b   1.000
_cell.length_c   1.000
_cell.angle_alpha   90.00
_cell.angle_beta   90.00
_cell.angle_gamma   90.00
#
_symmetry.space_group_name_H-M   'P 1'
#
loop_
_entity.id
_entity.type
_entity.pdbx_description
1 polymer ?
#
loop_
_entity_poly.entity_id
_entity_poly.type
_entity_poly.pdbx_seq_one_letter_code
_entity_poly.pdbx_strand_id
1 'polypeptide(L)'
;MERRVFEWDQVKALLACRLVMLDKCPGVRLIGIREAIRRRGVLGKAVMKETREELQEVCGAHQLCSGLMGGLEGGIHIVRELWETLTQEAGDDPEKAFGTLLIDAKNAFNTANRTAGLWNVRILWPRASTFLFNYYKGDAELFLRGTYGTTTISSREGWIQGDLMSMAGYAITILPLV
;
A
#
# COMPACT_ATOMS: atom_id res chain seq x y z
N MET A 1 22.77 -6.25 -13.81
CA MET A 1 22.75 -6.46 -12.34
C MET A 1 21.80 -7.63 -12.07
N GLU A 2 22.30 -8.76 -11.57
CA GLU A 2 21.48 -9.96 -11.37
C GLU A 2 20.36 -9.74 -10.35
N ARG A 3 19.14 -10.19 -10.69
CA ARG A 3 17.99 -10.19 -9.78
C ARG A 3 18.11 -11.36 -8.81
N ARG A 4 18.87 -11.18 -7.72
CA ARG A 4 19.06 -12.22 -6.70
C ARG A 4 17.87 -12.29 -5.75
N VAL A 5 17.27 -13.48 -5.62
CA VAL A 5 16.35 -13.81 -4.54
C VAL A 5 17.18 -14.38 -3.39
N PHE A 6 17.01 -13.86 -2.18
CA PHE A 6 17.73 -14.33 -0.99
C PHE A 6 16.91 -15.35 -0.24
N GLU A 7 17.53 -16.28 0.47
CA GLU A 7 16.80 -17.18 1.37
C GLU A 7 16.15 -16.41 2.52
N TRP A 8 14.98 -16.86 2.98
CA TRP A 8 14.23 -16.10 4.01
C TRP A 8 15.05 -15.92 5.29
N ASP A 9 15.77 -16.95 5.71
CA ASP A 9 16.61 -16.91 6.90
C ASP A 9 17.75 -15.87 6.82
N GLN A 10 18.18 -15.51 5.61
CA GLN A 10 19.20 -14.49 5.39
C GLN A 10 18.67 -13.06 5.59
N VAL A 11 17.37 -12.86 5.39
CA VAL A 11 16.74 -11.53 5.40
C VAL A 11 15.81 -11.30 6.59
N LYS A 12 15.21 -12.34 7.19
CA LYS A 12 14.14 -12.23 8.20
C LYS A 12 14.47 -11.30 9.37
N ALA A 13 15.70 -11.32 9.87
CA ALA A 13 16.13 -10.49 10.99
C ALA A 13 16.12 -8.98 10.63
N LEU A 14 16.46 -8.63 9.38
CA LEU A 14 16.33 -7.27 8.87
C LEU A 14 14.86 -6.87 8.66
N LEU A 15 13.99 -7.86 8.48
CA LEU A 15 12.59 -7.68 8.16
C LEU A 15 11.69 -7.52 9.40
N ALA A 16 12.19 -7.87 10.58
CA ALA A 16 11.49 -7.68 11.83
C ALA A 16 11.23 -6.20 12.15
N CYS A 17 10.19 -5.89 12.92
CA CYS A 17 9.92 -4.52 13.36
C CYS A 17 9.23 -4.43 14.71
N ARG A 18 9.37 -3.27 15.35
CA ARG A 18 8.63 -2.90 16.54
C ARG A 18 7.26 -2.38 16.15
N LEU A 19 6.21 -2.92 16.73
CA LEU A 19 4.86 -2.38 16.59
C LEU A 19 4.57 -1.30 17.61
N VAL A 20 3.93 -0.24 17.14
CA VAL A 20 3.32 0.80 17.96
C VAL A 20 1.84 0.85 17.63
N MET A 21 1.02 0.79 18.67
CA MET A 21 -0.42 0.97 18.59
C MET A 21 -0.74 2.46 18.68
N LEU A 22 -1.31 3.02 17.62
CA LEU A 22 -1.85 4.38 17.61
C LEU A 22 -3.37 4.32 17.73
N ASP A 23 -3.94 5.26 18.46
CA ASP A 23 -5.39 5.41 18.52
C ASP A 23 -5.92 5.94 17.18
N LYS A 24 -6.94 5.27 16.63
CA LYS A 24 -7.60 5.63 15.37
C LYS A 24 -9.00 6.23 15.61
N CYS A 25 -9.54 6.17 16.83
CA CYS A 25 -10.86 6.69 17.22
C CYS A 25 -11.98 6.57 16.15
N PRO A 26 -12.71 5.43 16.07
CA PRO A 26 -12.60 4.23 16.90
C PRO A 26 -11.54 3.24 16.38
N GLY A 27 -10.97 2.46 17.30
CA GLY A 27 -10.07 1.34 17.00
C GLY A 27 -8.59 1.71 17.06
N VAL A 28 -7.75 0.76 16.65
CA VAL A 28 -6.28 0.87 16.77
C VAL A 28 -5.64 0.77 15.39
N ARG A 29 -4.68 1.65 15.12
CA ARG A 29 -3.81 1.60 13.94
C ARG A 29 -2.43 1.08 14.36
N LEU A 30 -2.07 -0.10 13.86
CA LEU A 30 -0.76 -0.69 14.10
C LEU A 30 0.26 -0.13 13.11
N ILE A 31 1.30 0.51 13.63
CA ILE A 31 2.44 1.01 12.84
C ILE A 31 3.67 0.18 13.14
N GLY A 32 4.27 -0.39 12.09
CA GLY A 32 5.55 -1.09 12.16
C GLY A 32 6.71 -0.11 12.03
N ILE A 33 7.34 0.22 13.15
CA ILE A 33 8.58 0.99 13.18
C ILE A 33 9.74 0.03 12.96
N ARG A 34 10.39 0.20 11.81
CA ARG A 34 11.60 -0.53 11.43
C ARG A 34 12.85 0.23 11.83
N GLU A 35 13.97 -0.48 11.88
CA GLU A 35 15.31 0.10 12.03
C GLU A 35 15.57 1.15 10.94
N ALA A 36 15.46 2.43 11.32
CA ALA A 36 15.54 3.56 10.41
C ALA A 36 16.97 3.85 9.92
N ILE A 37 17.99 3.51 10.72
CA ILE A 37 19.26 4.24 10.68
C ILE A 37 20.34 3.67 9.75
N ARG A 38 20.31 2.41 9.27
CA ARG A 38 21.47 1.93 8.46
C ARG A 38 21.27 1.11 7.19
N ARG A 39 20.13 0.50 6.87
CA ARG A 39 20.02 -0.30 5.62
C ARG A 39 18.63 -0.24 4.97
N ARG A 40 17.57 -0.53 5.73
CA ARG A 40 16.22 -0.79 5.20
C ARG A 40 15.54 0.42 4.56
N GLY A 41 15.41 1.52 5.32
CA GLY A 41 14.73 2.74 4.86
C GLY A 41 15.45 3.40 3.67
N VAL A 42 16.78 3.36 3.66
CA VAL A 42 17.60 3.88 2.55
C VAL A 42 17.41 3.03 1.30
N LEU A 43 17.40 1.70 1.42
CA LEU A 43 17.16 0.80 0.28
C LEU A 43 15.76 1.00 -0.32
N GLY A 44 14.72 1.07 0.52
CA GLY A 44 13.37 1.37 0.05
C GLY A 44 13.29 2.74 -0.64
N LYS A 45 13.92 3.78 -0.07
CA LYS A 45 13.99 5.11 -0.69
C LYS A 45 14.72 5.09 -2.03
N ALA A 46 15.84 4.37 -2.11
CA ALA A 46 16.62 4.25 -3.33
C ALA A 46 15.80 3.55 -4.42
N VAL A 47 15.17 2.41 -4.11
CA VAL A 47 14.30 1.71 -5.06
C VAL A 47 13.16 2.61 -5.51
N MET A 48 12.47 3.27 -4.58
CA MET A 48 11.38 4.18 -4.91
C MET A 48 11.85 5.32 -5.79
N LYS A 49 12.99 5.95 -5.48
CA LYS A 49 13.57 7.03 -6.29
C LYS A 49 13.78 6.62 -7.75
N GLU A 50 14.26 5.40 -7.97
CA GLU A 50 14.59 4.89 -9.32
C GLU A 50 13.40 4.30 -10.09
N THR A 51 12.31 3.94 -9.40
CA THR A 51 11.21 3.15 -10.01
C THR A 51 9.83 3.78 -9.81
N ARG A 52 9.73 4.95 -9.17
CA ARG A 52 8.47 5.66 -8.92
C ARG A 52 7.72 6.01 -10.19
N GLU A 53 8.43 6.40 -11.25
CA GLU A 53 7.80 6.81 -12.51
C GLU A 53 6.97 5.66 -13.12
N GLU A 54 7.51 4.44 -13.15
CA GLU A 54 6.79 3.24 -13.61
C GLU A 54 5.55 2.95 -12.75
N LEU A 55 5.68 3.10 -11.43
CA LEU A 55 4.54 2.95 -10.53
C LEU A 55 3.43 3.96 -10.85
N GLN A 56 3.80 5.23 -11.08
CA GLN A 56 2.85 6.29 -11.39
C GLN A 56 2.21 6.11 -12.77
N GLU A 57 2.98 5.67 -13.77
CA GLU A 57 2.49 5.37 -15.10
C GLU A 57 1.44 4.26 -15.07
N VAL A 58 1.73 3.18 -14.35
CA VAL A 58 0.84 2.02 -14.27
C VAL A 58 -0.43 2.32 -13.48
N CYS A 59 -0.32 3.06 -12.37
CA CYS A 59 -1.49 3.43 -11.58
C CYS A 59 -2.32 4.54 -12.24
N GLY A 60 -1.67 5.47 -12.95
CA GLY A 60 -2.28 6.62 -13.59
C GLY A 60 -3.22 7.40 -12.65
N ALA A 61 -4.32 7.90 -13.23
CA ALA A 61 -5.38 8.56 -12.47
C ALA A 61 -6.34 7.58 -11.76
N HIS A 62 -6.31 6.28 -12.12
CA HIS A 62 -7.19 5.26 -11.55
C HIS A 62 -6.83 4.96 -10.09
N GLN A 63 -5.55 5.01 -9.74
CA GLN A 63 -5.07 4.72 -8.40
C GLN A 63 -4.22 5.86 -7.82
N LEU A 64 -4.89 6.72 -7.04
CA LEU A 64 -4.29 7.90 -6.42
C LEU A 64 -3.27 7.56 -5.31
N CYS A 65 -3.30 6.34 -4.76
CA CYS A 65 -2.34 5.90 -3.75
C CYS A 65 -0.89 5.73 -4.27
N SER A 66 -0.69 5.80 -5.58
CA SER A 66 0.64 5.77 -6.22
C SER A 66 1.50 7.02 -5.95
N GLY A 67 0.89 8.07 -5.40
CA GLY A 67 1.57 9.33 -5.09
C GLY A 67 1.84 10.18 -6.34
N LEU A 68 0.95 10.13 -7.33
CA LEU A 68 0.91 11.05 -8.46
C LEU A 68 0.79 12.50 -7.95
N MET A 69 1.63 13.40 -8.47
CA MET A 69 1.61 14.81 -8.06
C MET A 69 0.28 15.45 -8.46
N GLY A 70 -0.40 16.11 -7.51
CA GLY A 70 -1.72 16.69 -7.75
C GLY A 70 -2.84 15.66 -7.94
N GLY A 71 -2.59 14.36 -7.76
CA GLY A 71 -3.59 13.31 -8.05
C GLY A 71 -4.87 13.44 -7.23
N LEU A 72 -4.77 13.81 -5.94
CA LEU A 72 -5.94 14.02 -5.09
C LEU A 72 -6.77 15.24 -5.53
N GLU A 73 -6.12 16.34 -5.87
CA GLU A 73 -6.77 17.56 -6.37
C GLU A 73 -7.46 17.28 -7.71
N GLY A 74 -6.75 16.66 -8.64
CA GLY A 74 -7.31 16.23 -9.93
C GLY A 74 -8.50 15.30 -9.76
N GLY A 75 -8.42 14.33 -8.84
CA GLY A 75 -9.55 13.43 -8.53
C GLY A 75 -10.78 14.17 -8.02
N ILE A 76 -10.61 15.17 -7.13
CA ILE A 76 -11.72 15.99 -6.63
C ILE A 76 -12.35 16.81 -7.76
N HIS A 77 -11.52 17.41 -8.62
CA HIS A 77 -12.01 18.18 -9.77
C HIS A 77 -12.79 17.31 -10.76
N ILE A 78 -12.29 16.11 -11.09
CA ILE A 78 -12.97 15.15 -11.98
C ILE A 78 -14.32 14.74 -11.40
N VAL A 79 -14.39 14.40 -10.10
CA VAL A 79 -15.66 14.01 -9.45
C VAL A 79 -16.66 15.17 -9.46
N ARG A 80 -16.20 16.41 -9.25
CA ARG A 80 -17.06 17.58 -9.29
C ARG A 80 -17.62 17.83 -10.69
N GLU A 81 -16.78 17.82 -11.71
CA GLU A 81 -17.19 18.02 -13.11
C GLU A 81 -18.16 16.91 -13.57
N LEU A 82 -17.88 15.66 -13.20
CA LEU A 82 -18.77 14.53 -13.46
C LEU A 82 -20.12 14.74 -12.79
N TRP A 83 -20.15 15.20 -11.54
CA TRP A 83 -21.39 15.46 -10.82
C TRP A 83 -22.21 16.57 -11.49
N GLU A 84 -21.57 17.67 -11.89
CA GLU A 84 -22.22 18.78 -12.59
C GLU A 84 -22.80 18.31 -13.94
N THR A 85 -22.07 17.49 -14.69
CA THR A 85 -22.50 16.91 -15.97
C THR A 85 -23.69 15.98 -15.80
N LEU A 86 -23.61 15.02 -14.88
CA LEU A 86 -24.69 14.08 -14.61
C LEU A 86 -25.95 14.79 -14.09
N THR A 87 -25.79 15.85 -13.30
CA THR A 87 -26.92 16.67 -12.84
C THR A 87 -27.65 17.32 -14.02
N GLN A 88 -26.89 17.87 -14.98
CA GLN A 88 -27.46 18.50 -16.18
C GLN A 88 -28.15 17.48 -17.09
N GLU A 89 -27.57 16.29 -17.25
CA GLU A 89 -28.12 15.21 -18.09
C GLU A 89 -29.38 14.56 -17.50
N ALA A 90 -29.44 14.44 -16.17
CA ALA A 90 -30.59 13.89 -15.46
C ALA A 90 -31.78 14.85 -15.48
N GLY A 91 -31.55 16.15 -15.27
CA GLY A 91 -32.64 17.14 -15.17
C GLY A 91 -33.68 16.71 -14.13
N ASP A 92 -34.96 16.73 -14.52
CA ASP A 92 -36.09 16.26 -13.70
C ASP A 92 -36.52 14.82 -14.05
N ASP A 93 -35.74 14.09 -14.86
CA ASP A 93 -36.10 12.74 -15.33
C ASP A 93 -35.75 11.66 -14.27
N PRO A 94 -36.76 11.03 -13.64
CA PRO A 94 -36.51 10.01 -12.62
C PRO A 94 -35.86 8.73 -13.17
N GLU A 95 -35.91 8.47 -14.49
CA GLU A 95 -35.22 7.32 -15.10
C GLU A 95 -33.71 7.53 -15.22
N LYS A 96 -33.22 8.77 -15.05
CA LYS A 96 -31.80 9.14 -15.13
C LYS A 96 -31.18 9.47 -13.77
N ALA A 97 -31.81 9.04 -12.68
CA ALA A 97 -31.27 9.23 -11.35
C ALA A 97 -29.87 8.59 -11.22
N PHE A 98 -28.93 9.33 -10.66
CA PHE A 98 -27.56 8.87 -10.40
C PHE A 98 -27.20 9.09 -8.93
N GLY A 99 -26.12 8.45 -8.49
CA GLY A 99 -25.64 8.56 -7.12
C GLY A 99 -24.19 8.11 -7.00
N THR A 100 -23.63 8.27 -5.79
CA THR A 100 -22.25 7.87 -5.49
C THR A 100 -22.25 6.63 -4.60
N LEU A 101 -21.43 5.63 -4.95
CA LEU A 101 -21.14 4.48 -4.09
C LEU A 101 -19.78 4.68 -3.41
N LEU A 102 -19.78 4.74 -2.08
CA LEU A 102 -18.56 4.82 -1.28
C LEU A 102 -18.25 3.44 -0.68
N ILE A 103 -17.04 2.95 -0.94
CA ILE A 103 -16.57 1.64 -0.44
C ILE A 103 -15.34 1.88 0.44
N ASP A 104 -15.40 1.45 1.71
CA ASP A 104 -14.26 1.45 2.62
C ASP A 104 -13.88 0.02 3.00
N ALA A 105 -12.61 -0.32 2.80
CA ALA A 105 -12.10 -1.65 3.11
C ALA A 105 -11.69 -1.75 4.59
N LYS A 106 -12.33 -2.68 5.32
CA LYS A 106 -12.00 -2.95 6.71
C LYS A 106 -10.55 -3.43 6.84
N ASN A 107 -9.74 -2.67 7.58
CA ASN A 107 -8.35 -3.03 7.90
C ASN A 107 -7.47 -3.30 6.66
N ALA A 108 -7.70 -2.55 5.58
CA ALA A 108 -7.22 -2.88 4.23
C ALA A 108 -5.73 -3.25 4.13
N PHE A 109 -4.85 -2.48 4.78
CA PHE A 109 -3.40 -2.76 4.75
C PHE A 109 -3.05 -4.11 5.36
N ASN A 110 -3.69 -4.52 6.44
CA ASN A 110 -3.35 -5.77 7.14
C ASN A 110 -4.04 -6.99 6.54
N THR A 111 -5.10 -6.80 5.75
CA THR A 111 -5.92 -7.87 5.18
C THR A 111 -5.71 -8.07 3.68
N ALA A 112 -5.06 -7.13 2.98
CA ALA A 112 -4.73 -7.28 1.57
C ALA A 112 -3.93 -8.56 1.30
N ASN A 113 -4.34 -9.37 0.32
CA ASN A 113 -3.67 -10.62 0.00
C ASN A 113 -2.25 -10.34 -0.51
N ARG A 114 -1.25 -10.76 0.26
CA ARG A 114 0.14 -10.44 -0.03
C ARG A 114 0.67 -11.16 -1.28
N THR A 115 0.28 -12.42 -1.46
CA THR A 115 0.70 -13.22 -2.62
C THR A 115 0.19 -12.60 -3.91
N ALA A 116 -1.09 -12.20 -3.95
CA ALA A 116 -1.67 -11.47 -5.07
C ALA A 116 -0.97 -10.12 -5.30
N GLY A 117 -0.68 -9.37 -4.22
CA GLY A 117 0.06 -8.13 -4.31
C GLY A 117 1.46 -8.30 -4.92
N LEU A 118 2.22 -9.30 -4.47
CA LEU A 118 3.56 -9.61 -5.00
C LEU A 118 3.51 -10.09 -6.45
N TRP A 119 2.47 -10.83 -6.83
CA TRP A 119 2.23 -11.24 -8.21
C TRP A 119 1.93 -10.03 -9.12
N ASN A 120 1.04 -9.15 -8.69
CA ASN A 120 0.72 -7.92 -9.42
C ASN A 120 1.97 -7.06 -9.58
N VAL A 121 2.75 -6.85 -8.52
CA VAL A 121 4.04 -6.13 -8.58
C VAL A 121 4.99 -6.78 -9.58
N ARG A 122 5.03 -8.11 -9.69
CA ARG A 122 5.92 -8.79 -10.66
C ARG A 122 5.59 -8.47 -12.11
N ILE A 123 4.30 -8.31 -12.42
CA ILE A 123 3.79 -8.03 -13.77
C ILE A 123 3.86 -6.53 -14.05
N LEU A 124 3.29 -5.74 -13.14
CA LEU A 124 3.02 -4.32 -13.30
C LEU A 124 4.21 -3.43 -12.93
N TRP A 125 5.04 -3.86 -11.98
CA TRP A 125 6.18 -3.07 -11.50
C TRP A 125 7.47 -3.90 -11.42
N PRO A 126 7.94 -4.42 -12.57
CA PRO A 126 8.94 -5.48 -12.63
C PRO A 126 10.34 -5.08 -12.14
N ARG A 127 10.66 -3.78 -12.05
CA ARG A 127 11.95 -3.30 -11.51
C ARG A 127 11.99 -3.33 -9.99
N ALA A 128 10.87 -3.06 -9.31
CA ALA A 128 10.79 -3.17 -7.85
C ALA A 128 10.46 -4.59 -7.37
N SER A 129 10.02 -5.48 -8.27
CA SER A 129 9.46 -6.78 -7.89
C SER A 129 10.40 -7.67 -7.09
N THR A 130 11.68 -7.77 -7.47
CA THR A 130 12.64 -8.62 -6.75
C THR A 130 12.91 -8.07 -5.35
N PHE A 131 12.98 -6.74 -5.21
CA PHE A 131 13.16 -6.10 -3.91
C PHE A 131 11.96 -6.36 -3.00
N LEU A 132 10.75 -6.10 -3.51
CA LEU A 132 9.50 -6.31 -2.78
C LEU A 132 9.29 -7.78 -2.42
N PHE A 133 9.58 -8.71 -3.34
CA PHE A 133 9.52 -10.13 -3.07
C PHE A 133 10.46 -10.53 -1.93
N ASN A 134 11.73 -10.12 -1.97
CA ASN A 134 12.66 -10.38 -0.86
C ASN A 134 12.20 -9.77 0.47
N TYR A 135 11.45 -8.67 0.45
CA TYR A 135 10.95 -7.99 1.65
C TYR A 135 9.70 -8.60 2.27
N TYR A 136 8.82 -9.15 1.43
CA TYR A 136 7.46 -9.49 1.82
C TYR A 136 7.12 -10.97 1.58
N LYS A 137 7.99 -11.77 0.95
CA LYS A 137 7.72 -13.20 0.69
C LYS A 137 7.49 -14.06 1.92
N GLY A 138 7.88 -13.60 3.10
CA GLY A 138 7.81 -14.35 4.33
C GLY A 138 7.20 -13.59 5.49
N ASP A 139 7.02 -14.33 6.57
CA ASP A 139 6.41 -13.90 7.82
C ASP A 139 7.40 -13.11 8.68
N ALA A 140 7.34 -11.79 8.60
CA ALA A 140 8.17 -10.92 9.43
C ALA A 140 7.67 -10.92 10.89
N GLU A 141 8.60 -10.99 11.84
CA GLU A 141 8.29 -10.89 13.27
C GLU A 141 8.01 -9.43 13.68
N LEU A 142 6.87 -9.23 14.31
CA LEU A 142 6.38 -7.94 14.76
C LEU A 142 6.36 -7.91 16.29
N PHE A 143 7.25 -7.14 16.90
CA PHE A 143 7.40 -7.06 18.35
C PHE A 143 6.52 -5.96 18.93
N LEU A 144 5.48 -6.35 19.67
CA LEU A 144 4.60 -5.45 20.40
C LEU A 144 5.00 -5.43 21.88
N ARG A 145 5.46 -4.26 22.36
CA ARG A 145 5.73 -4.06 23.78
C ARG A 145 4.44 -3.63 24.49
N GLY A 146 3.96 -4.46 25.41
CA GLY A 146 2.82 -4.15 26.27
C GLY A 146 3.25 -3.97 27.74
N THR A 147 2.27 -3.67 28.60
CA THR A 147 2.47 -3.45 30.03
C THR A 147 3.01 -4.69 30.76
N TYR A 148 2.65 -5.89 30.28
CA TYR A 148 2.98 -7.17 30.93
C TYR A 148 4.09 -7.96 30.23
N GLY A 149 4.74 -7.39 29.21
CA GLY A 149 5.78 -8.07 28.46
C GLY A 149 5.80 -7.72 26.97
N THR A 150 6.56 -8.49 26.20
CA THR A 150 6.63 -8.34 24.74
C THR A 150 5.89 -9.50 24.08
N THR A 151 4.93 -9.19 23.23
CA THR A 151 4.21 -10.16 22.40
C THR A 151 4.74 -10.09 20.99
N THR A 152 5.02 -11.24 20.38
CA THR A 152 5.43 -11.32 18.97
C THR A 152 4.23 -11.71 18.11
N ILE A 153 4.00 -10.97 17.04
CA ILE A 153 2.97 -11.23 16.03
C ILE A 153 3.66 -11.54 14.70
N SER A 154 3.16 -12.52 13.95
CA SER A 154 3.66 -12.79 12.60
C SER A 154 2.91 -11.94 11.57
N SER A 155 3.64 -11.27 10.68
CA SER A 155 3.07 -10.58 9.52
C SER A 155 2.78 -11.57 8.40
N ARG A 156 1.62 -12.23 8.43
CA ARG A 156 1.21 -13.23 7.41
C ARG A 156 0.63 -12.61 6.14
N GLU A 157 -0.21 -11.60 6.32
CA GLU A 157 -0.94 -10.94 5.24
C GLU A 157 -0.67 -9.45 5.24
N GLY A 158 -1.04 -8.81 4.13
CA GLY A 158 -1.02 -7.37 4.02
C GLY A 158 0.36 -6.74 3.87
N TRP A 159 0.33 -5.41 3.97
CA TRP A 159 1.46 -4.51 3.87
C TRP A 159 1.63 -3.75 5.20
N ILE A 160 2.85 -3.78 5.74
CA ILE A 160 3.14 -3.20 7.06
C ILE A 160 3.10 -1.67 6.98
N GLN A 161 2.12 -1.07 7.67
CA GLN A 161 2.00 0.39 7.77
C GLN A 161 3.22 1.00 8.46
N GLY A 162 3.73 2.10 7.91
CA GLY A 162 4.98 2.73 8.33
C GLY A 162 6.21 2.28 7.53
N ASP A 163 6.09 1.23 6.71
CA ASP A 163 7.11 0.91 5.71
C ASP A 163 6.96 1.78 4.46
N LEU A 164 8.07 2.25 3.91
CA LEU A 164 8.09 3.16 2.77
C LEU A 164 7.48 2.55 1.50
N MET A 165 7.70 1.25 1.28
CA MET A 165 7.21 0.56 0.10
C MET A 165 5.78 0.04 0.28
N SER A 166 5.26 0.03 1.51
CA SER A 166 3.93 -0.50 1.83
C SER A 166 2.82 0.22 1.07
N MET A 167 2.88 1.55 0.94
CA MET A 167 1.85 2.30 0.22
C MET A 167 1.82 1.94 -1.27
N ALA A 168 2.99 1.89 -1.90
CA ALA A 168 3.12 1.53 -3.32
C ALA A 168 2.73 0.07 -3.59
N GLY A 169 3.18 -0.86 -2.74
CA GLY A 169 2.78 -2.26 -2.82
C GLY A 169 1.27 -2.43 -2.65
N TYR A 170 0.67 -1.72 -1.70
CA TYR A 170 -0.78 -1.68 -1.52
C TYR A 170 -1.49 -1.14 -2.76
N ALA A 171 -1.06 0.01 -3.31
CA ALA A 171 -1.63 0.62 -4.51
C ALA A 171 -1.70 -0.37 -5.69
N ILE A 172 -0.60 -1.11 -5.96
CA ILE A 172 -0.57 -2.15 -7.00
C ILE A 172 -1.44 -3.36 -6.65
N THR A 173 -1.54 -3.72 -5.37
CA THR A 173 -2.37 -4.85 -4.92
C THR A 173 -3.85 -4.60 -5.22
N ILE A 174 -4.33 -3.38 -4.96
CA ILE A 174 -5.73 -3.02 -5.14
C ILE A 174 -6.03 -2.42 -6.52
N LEU A 175 -5.02 -2.21 -7.37
CA LEU A 175 -5.22 -1.65 -8.71
C LEU A 175 -6.27 -2.41 -9.54
N PRO A 176 -6.39 -3.75 -9.49
CA PRO A 176 -7.44 -4.45 -10.22
C PRO A 176 -8.87 -4.25 -9.67
N LEU A 177 -9.01 -3.61 -8.51
CA LEU A 177 -10.30 -3.34 -7.85
C LEU A 177 -10.79 -1.90 -8.07
N VAL A 178 -9.97 -1.04 -8.66
CA VAL A 178 -10.27 0.37 -8.99
C VAL A 178 -10.23 0.57 -10.50
#